data_AF-A0A0Q5ICJ6-F1
#
_entry.id   AF-A0A0Q5ICJ6-F1
#
_cell.length_a   1.000
_cell.length_b   1.000
_cell.length_c   1.000
_cell.angle_alpha   90.00
_cell.angle_beta   90.00
_cell.angle_gamma   90.00
#
_symmetry.space_group_name_H-M   'P 1'
#
loop_
_entity.id
_entity.type
_entity.pdbx_description
1 polymer ?
#
loop_
_entity_poly.entity_id
_entity_poly.type
_entity_poly.pdbx_seq_one_letter_code
_entity_poly.pdbx_strand_id
1 'polypeptide(L)'
;MLDEAAHAPAQSVRAALSGVEGQPHPRIGALTSALAVTKRDVWAVIAAVTGTPSPPDEFGLARLMAWEVEATRALSDGALAQSLTYAGQDMSVAELLRLNARQTVWHAGQIAALADRPRSA
;
A
#
# COMPACT_ATOMS: atom_id res chain seq x y z
N MET A 1 -0.17 -11.17 4.92
CA MET A 1 0.20 -10.45 3.68
C MET A 1 0.06 -8.93 3.78
N LEU A 2 -1.14 -8.33 3.81
CA LEU A 2 -1.26 -6.86 3.87
C LEU A 2 -0.69 -6.27 5.17
N ASP A 3 -1.05 -6.88 6.30
CA ASP A 3 -0.54 -6.45 7.61
C ASP A 3 0.99 -6.59 7.72
N GLU A 4 1.55 -7.68 7.19
CA GLU A 4 3.00 -7.88 7.09
C GLU A 4 3.65 -6.83 6.18
N ALA A 5 3.07 -6.54 5.01
CA ALA A 5 3.58 -5.50 4.11
C ALA A 5 3.57 -4.11 4.76
N ALA A 6 2.61 -3.87 5.67
CA ALA A 6 2.45 -2.59 6.33
C ALA A 6 3.27 -2.41 7.60
N HIS A 7 3.43 -3.48 8.38
CA HIS A 7 3.90 -3.40 9.77
C HIS A 7 5.05 -4.35 10.10
N ALA A 8 5.45 -5.27 9.21
CA ALA A 8 6.54 -6.20 9.50
C ALA A 8 7.84 -5.45 9.88
N PRO A 9 8.53 -5.87 10.96
CA PRO A 9 9.64 -5.10 11.54
C PRO A 9 10.86 -4.98 10.63
N ALA A 10 11.05 -5.86 9.64
CA ALA A 10 12.21 -5.84 8.74
C ALA A 10 11.88 -5.56 7.26
N GLN A 11 10.61 -5.73 6.84
CA GLN A 11 10.21 -5.73 5.42
C GLN A 11 8.91 -4.94 5.19
N SER A 12 8.75 -3.83 5.91
CA SER A 12 7.58 -2.95 5.75
C SER A 12 7.96 -1.52 5.44
N VAL A 13 7.01 -0.78 4.86
CA VAL A 13 7.16 0.67 4.60
C VAL A 13 7.44 1.40 5.91
N ARG A 14 6.81 0.99 7.02
CA ARG A 14 7.01 1.60 8.33
C ARG A 14 8.45 1.41 8.82
N ALA A 15 8.99 0.20 8.71
CA ALA A 15 10.38 -0.08 9.06
C ALA A 15 11.36 0.72 8.18
N ALA A 16 11.10 0.77 6.88
CA ALA A 16 11.91 1.52 5.92
C ALA A 16 11.91 3.03 6.20
N LEU A 17 10.77 3.60 6.60
CA LEU A 17 10.66 5.02 6.95
C LEU A 17 11.29 5.35 8.31
N SER A 18 11.29 4.41 9.28
CA SER A 18 11.92 4.64 10.59
C SER A 18 13.45 4.76 10.54
N GLY A 19 14.08 4.25 9.48
CA GLY A 19 15.52 4.41 9.25
C GLY A 19 15.93 5.76 8.64
N VAL A 20 14.97 6.63 8.31
CA VAL A 20 15.23 7.93 7.67
C VAL A 20 15.33 9.01 8.75
N GLU A 21 16.44 9.08 9.48
CA GLU A 21 16.75 10.24 10.33
C GLU A 21 17.35 11.38 9.50
N GLY A 22 16.77 12.59 9.61
CA GLY A 22 17.36 13.83 9.09
C GLY A 22 17.17 14.03 7.58
N GLN A 23 16.12 14.78 7.23
CA GLN A 23 15.77 15.26 5.89
C GLN A 23 15.53 14.16 4.83
N PRO A 24 14.27 13.76 4.58
CA PRO A 24 13.96 12.68 3.65
C PRO A 24 14.45 13.06 2.25
N HIS A 25 15.26 12.20 1.63
CA HIS A 25 15.67 12.32 0.24
C HIS A 25 14.40 12.60 -0.62
N PRO A 26 14.35 13.61 -1.50
CA PRO A 26 13.12 14.02 -2.21
C PRO A 26 12.39 12.85 -2.91
N ARG A 27 13.16 11.88 -3.38
CA ARG A 27 12.68 10.62 -3.95
C ARG A 27 11.85 9.76 -2.99
N ILE A 28 12.12 9.76 -1.69
CA ILE A 28 11.32 9.06 -0.67
C ILE A 28 9.94 9.69 -0.59
N GLY A 29 9.85 11.03 -0.53
CA GLY A 29 8.57 11.75 -0.55
C GLY A 29 7.75 11.42 -1.81
N ALA A 30 8.39 11.45 -2.98
CA ALA A 30 7.74 11.08 -4.25
C ALA A 30 7.25 9.62 -4.25
N LEU A 31 8.06 8.67 -3.75
CA LEU A 31 7.67 7.26 -3.64
C LEU A 31 6.48 7.07 -2.69
N THR A 32 6.48 7.73 -1.54
CA THR A 32 5.37 7.63 -0.58
C THR A 32 4.08 8.24 -1.12
N SER A 33 4.17 9.37 -1.84
CA SER A 33 3.00 9.98 -2.47
C SER A 33 2.45 9.13 -3.60
N ALA A 34 3.32 8.59 -4.47
CA ALA A 34 2.91 7.68 -5.54
C ALA A 34 2.22 6.43 -4.99
N LEU A 35 2.80 5.82 -3.94
CA LEU A 35 2.19 4.66 -3.27
C LEU A 35 0.82 4.99 -2.67
N ALA A 36 0.65 6.17 -2.07
CA ALA A 36 -0.63 6.60 -1.51
C ALA A 36 -1.70 6.81 -2.59
N VAL A 37 -1.34 7.31 -3.77
CA VAL A 37 -2.24 7.42 -4.92
C VAL A 37 -2.64 6.04 -5.42
N THR A 38 -1.67 5.17 -5.70
CA THR A 38 -1.95 3.80 -6.18
C THR A 38 -2.85 3.03 -5.23
N LYS A 39 -2.64 3.15 -3.91
CA LYS A 39 -3.51 2.50 -2.91
C LYS A 39 -4.94 3.01 -2.96
N ARG A 40 -5.15 4.32 -3.11
CA ARG A 40 -6.50 4.90 -3.25
C ARG A 40 -7.17 4.43 -4.54
N ASP A 41 -6.45 4.39 -5.65
CA ASP A 41 -6.98 3.91 -6.93
C ASP A 41 -7.43 2.44 -6.84
N VAL A 42 -6.61 1.58 -6.21
CA VAL A 42 -6.97 0.19 -5.95
C VAL A 42 -8.25 0.10 -5.13
N TRP A 43 -8.35 0.86 -4.03
CA TRP A 43 -9.53 0.81 -3.17
C TRP A 43 -10.77 1.42 -3.81
N ALA A 44 -10.64 2.40 -4.70
CA ALA A 44 -11.76 2.91 -5.47
C ALA A 44 -12.36 1.83 -6.38
N VAL A 45 -11.51 1.02 -7.04
CA VAL A 45 -11.96 -0.10 -7.87
C VAL A 45 -12.62 -1.20 -7.02
N ILE A 46 -12.05 -1.54 -5.87
CA ILE A 46 -12.65 -2.51 -4.93
C ILE A 46 -13.99 -2.00 -4.40
N ALA A 47 -14.08 -0.73 -3.99
CA ALA A 47 -15.30 -0.11 -3.49
C ALA A 47 -16.42 -0.14 -4.54
N ALA A 48 -16.09 0.10 -5.81
CA ALA A 48 -17.06 0.10 -6.91
C ALA A 48 -17.76 -1.26 -7.10
N VAL A 49 -17.06 -2.38 -6.87
CA VAL A 49 -17.64 -3.73 -7.04
C VAL A 49 -18.20 -4.30 -5.74
N THR A 50 -17.55 -4.04 -4.61
CA THR A 50 -17.94 -4.63 -3.31
C THR A 50 -18.93 -3.78 -2.51
N GLY A 51 -19.08 -2.49 -2.86
CA GLY A 51 -19.85 -1.52 -2.07
C GLY A 51 -19.18 -1.12 -0.75
N THR A 52 -17.92 -1.50 -0.52
CA THR A 52 -17.19 -1.04 0.67
C THR A 52 -16.85 0.45 0.60
N PRO A 53 -16.71 1.13 1.75
CA PRO A 53 -16.30 2.53 1.76
C PRO A 53 -14.90 2.71 1.18
N SER A 54 -14.70 3.82 0.47
CA SER A 54 -13.38 4.30 0.07
C SER A 54 -12.60 4.85 1.28
N PRO A 55 -11.26 4.85 1.23
CA PRO A 55 -10.46 5.48 2.28
C PRO A 55 -10.73 6.98 2.37
N PRO A 56 -10.73 7.59 3.58
CA PRO A 56 -10.81 9.04 3.73
C PRO A 56 -9.64 9.77 3.06
N ASP A 57 -9.93 10.91 2.42
CA ASP A 57 -8.96 11.67 1.63
C ASP A 57 -7.82 12.23 2.48
N GLU A 58 -8.10 12.60 3.73
CA GLU A 58 -7.14 13.14 4.68
C GLU A 58 -6.13 12.10 5.23
N PHE A 59 -6.28 10.82 4.88
CA PHE A 59 -5.37 9.79 5.36
C PHE A 59 -4.01 9.90 4.66
N GLY A 60 -2.98 10.27 5.42
CA GLY A 60 -1.58 10.04 5.02
C GLY A 60 -1.28 8.54 4.86
N LEU A 61 -0.21 8.21 4.13
CA LEU A 61 0.13 6.82 3.75
C LEU A 61 0.08 5.82 4.92
N ALA A 62 0.63 6.16 6.09
CA ALA A 62 0.61 5.27 7.25
C ALA A 62 -0.81 4.97 7.76
N ARG A 63 -1.69 5.98 7.82
CA ARG A 63 -3.10 5.77 8.20
C ARG A 63 -3.87 5.00 7.13
N LEU A 64 -3.58 5.27 5.86
CA LEU A 64 -4.16 4.53 4.73
C LEU A 64 -3.80 3.04 4.79
N MET A 65 -2.56 2.71 5.15
CA MET A 65 -2.09 1.33 5.30
C MET A 65 -2.66 0.62 6.54
N ALA A 66 -2.92 1.35 7.63
CA ALA A 66 -3.64 0.77 8.76
C ALA A 66 -5.11 0.52 8.39
N TRP A 67 -5.74 1.48 7.71
CA TRP A 67 -7.12 1.37 7.27
C TRP A 67 -7.34 0.22 6.28
N GLU A 68 -6.43 0.00 5.31
CA GLU A 68 -6.61 -1.08 4.31
C GLU A 68 -6.62 -2.47 4.96
N VAL A 69 -5.90 -2.65 6.06
CA VAL A 69 -5.89 -3.92 6.81
C VAL A 69 -7.26 -4.18 7.41
N GLU A 70 -7.85 -3.17 8.09
CA GLU A 70 -9.18 -3.31 8.69
C GLU A 70 -10.27 -3.42 7.62
N ALA A 71 -10.19 -2.63 6.55
CA ALA A 71 -11.13 -2.71 5.43
C ALA A 71 -11.10 -4.09 4.76
N THR A 72 -9.90 -4.68 4.59
CA THR A 72 -9.78 -6.04 4.05
C THR A 72 -10.37 -7.08 4.98
N ARG A 73 -10.18 -6.96 6.30
CA ARG A 73 -10.77 -7.88 7.29
C ARG A 73 -12.29 -7.83 7.33
N ALA A 74 -12.88 -6.70 6.95
CA ALA A 74 -14.32 -6.52 6.89
C ALA A 74 -14.96 -7.09 5.61
N LEU A 75 -14.17 -7.49 4.60
CA LEU A 75 -14.70 -8.09 3.38
C LEU A 75 -15.20 -9.51 3.65
N SER A 76 -16.38 -9.83 3.12
CA SER A 76 -16.89 -11.21 3.10
C SER A 76 -16.19 -12.03 2.01
N ASP A 77 -16.25 -13.36 2.14
CA ASP A 77 -15.72 -14.28 1.10
C ASP A 77 -16.36 -14.02 -0.27
N GLY A 78 -17.66 -13.69 -0.29
CA GLY A 78 -18.36 -13.31 -1.51
C GLY A 78 -17.81 -12.03 -2.14
N ALA A 79 -17.45 -11.02 -1.33
CA ALA A 79 -16.81 -9.80 -1.81
C ALA A 79 -15.39 -10.07 -2.34
N LEU A 80 -14.62 -10.93 -1.66
CA LEU A 80 -13.28 -11.33 -2.08
C LEU A 80 -13.26 -12.09 -3.42
N ALA A 81 -14.33 -12.84 -3.71
CA ALA A 81 -14.49 -13.61 -4.94
C ALA A 81 -15.06 -12.80 -6.12
N GLN A 82 -15.49 -11.54 -5.91
CA GLN A 82 -16.00 -10.72 -7.01
C GLN A 82 -14.92 -10.40 -8.03
N SER A 83 -15.29 -10.49 -9.30
CA SER A 83 -14.42 -10.13 -10.42
C SER A 83 -14.46 -8.63 -10.69
N LEU A 84 -13.31 -8.08 -11.08
CA LEU A 84 -13.12 -6.71 -11.51
C LEU A 84 -12.07 -6.65 -12.62
N THR A 85 -12.05 -5.55 -13.36
CA THR A 85 -10.98 -5.26 -14.33
C THR A 85 -10.06 -4.20 -13.73
N TYR A 86 -8.77 -4.52 -13.60
CA TYR A 86 -7.73 -3.59 -13.13
C TYR A 86 -6.57 -3.58 -14.11
N ALA A 87 -6.18 -2.39 -14.58
CA ALA A 87 -5.11 -2.21 -15.59
C ALA A 87 -5.30 -3.10 -16.85
N GLY A 88 -6.55 -3.30 -17.29
CA GLY A 88 -6.89 -4.10 -18.47
C GLY A 88 -6.84 -5.61 -18.25
N GLN A 89 -6.67 -6.07 -17.01
CA GLN A 89 -6.70 -7.49 -16.65
C GLN A 89 -7.88 -7.79 -15.73
N ASP A 90 -8.60 -8.87 -16.03
CA ASP A 90 -9.65 -9.37 -15.15
C ASP A 90 -9.03 -10.18 -14.02
N MET A 91 -9.45 -9.89 -12.79
CA MET A 91 -9.01 -10.57 -11.59
C MET A 91 -10.07 -10.46 -10.48
N SER A 92 -9.98 -11.30 -9.47
CA SER A 92 -10.78 -11.18 -8.26
C SER A 92 -10.29 -10.04 -7.35
N VAL A 93 -11.18 -9.54 -6.49
CA VAL A 93 -10.80 -8.62 -5.39
C VAL A 93 -9.65 -9.19 -4.57
N ALA A 94 -9.68 -10.48 -4.24
CA ALA A 94 -8.61 -11.14 -3.51
C ALA A 94 -7.26 -11.10 -4.24
N GLU A 95 -7.25 -11.27 -5.56
CA GLU A 95 -6.03 -11.16 -6.37
C GLU A 95 -5.50 -9.73 -6.42
N LEU A 96 -6.38 -8.74 -6.57
CA LEU A 96 -6.00 -7.33 -6.54
C LEU A 96 -5.41 -6.93 -5.17
N LEU A 97 -5.99 -7.39 -4.06
CA LEU A 97 -5.45 -7.15 -2.72
C LEU A 97 -4.05 -7.77 -2.54
N ARG A 98 -3.83 -8.98 -3.06
CA ARG A 98 -2.49 -9.60 -3.06
C ARG A 98 -1.50 -8.83 -3.93
N LEU A 99 -1.94 -8.29 -5.07
CA LEU A 99 -1.11 -7.44 -5.93
C LEU A 99 -0.71 -6.15 -5.21
N ASN A 100 -1.66 -5.45 -4.59
CA ASN A 100 -1.41 -4.25 -3.78
C ASN A 100 -0.41 -4.55 -2.63
N ALA A 101 -0.55 -5.68 -1.95
CA ALA A 101 0.39 -6.10 -0.91
C ALA A 101 1.83 -6.26 -1.47
N ARG A 102 2.00 -6.93 -2.62
CA ARG A 102 3.32 -7.11 -3.25
C ARG A 102 3.94 -5.78 -3.68
N GLN A 103 3.15 -4.88 -4.27
CA GLN A 103 3.61 -3.55 -4.65
C GLN A 103 4.08 -2.74 -3.43
N THR A 104 3.35 -2.87 -2.31
CA THR A 104 3.71 -2.22 -1.04
C THR A 104 5.06 -2.71 -0.50
N VAL A 105 5.30 -4.02 -0.49
CA VAL A 105 6.59 -4.60 -0.07
C VAL A 105 7.72 -4.18 -1.01
N TRP A 106 7.47 -4.16 -2.32
CA TRP A 106 8.47 -3.71 -3.29
C TRP A 106 8.89 -2.26 -3.05
N HIS A 107 7.93 -1.35 -2.84
CA HIS A 107 8.21 0.04 -2.49
C HIS A 107 8.91 0.17 -1.13
N ALA A 108 8.56 -0.65 -0.13
CA ALA A 108 9.27 -0.69 1.14
C ALA A 108 10.77 -1.00 0.94
N GLY A 109 11.09 -1.99 0.09
CA GLY A 109 12.46 -2.33 -0.27
C GLY A 109 13.20 -1.17 -0.96
N GLN A 110 12.54 -0.42 -1.84
CA GLN A 110 13.12 0.77 -2.47
C GLN A 110 13.41 1.88 -1.46
N ILE A 111 12.49 2.12 -0.53
CA ILE A 111 12.67 3.13 0.53
C ILE A 111 13.84 2.72 1.44
N ALA A 112 13.90 1.46 1.85
CA ALA A 112 14.99 0.94 2.69
C ALA A 112 16.36 1.08 1.99
N ALA A 113 16.45 0.72 0.71
CA ALA A 113 17.68 0.86 -0.08
C ALA A 113 18.11 2.32 -0.27
N LEU A 114 17.17 3.27 -0.29
CA LEU A 114 17.48 4.70 -0.33
C LEU A 114 17.90 5.24 1.04
N ALA A 115 17.35 4.70 2.13
CA ALA A 115 17.71 5.07 3.50
C ALA A 115 19.12 4.58 3.88
N ASP A 116 19.53 3.42 3.38
CA ASP A 116 20.82 2.78 3.69
C ASP A 116 22.00 3.30 2.83
N ARG A 117 21.76 4.18 1.85
CA ARG A 117 22.84 4.75 1.03
C ARG A 117 23.64 5.78 1.84
N PRO A 118 24.97 5.60 2.02
CA PRO A 118 25.81 6.64 2.56
C PRO A 118 25.74 7.87 1.65
N ARG A 119 25.58 9.05 2.24
CA ARG A 119 25.59 10.34 1.54
C ARG A 119 26.88 10.42 0.71
N SER A 120 26.77 10.43 -0.62
CA SER A 120 27.84 10.99 -1.44
C SER A 120 27.88 12.48 -1.12
N ALA A 121 28.89 12.87 -0.34
CA ALA A 121 29.29 14.24 -0.10
C ALA A 121 29.84 14.90 -1.38
#